data_AF-A0A401NFZ9-F1
#
_entry.id   AF-A0A401NFZ9-F1
#
_cell.length_a   1.000
_cell.length_b   1.000
_cell.length_c   1.000
_cell.angle_alpha   90.00
_cell.angle_beta   90.00
_cell.angle_gamma   90.00
#
_symmetry.space_group_name_H-M   'P 1'
#
loop_
_entity.id
_entity.type
_entity.pdbx_description
1 polymer ?
#
loop_
_entity_poly.entity_id
_entity_poly.type
_entity_poly.pdbx_seq_one_letter_code
_entity_poly.pdbx_strand_id
1 'polypeptide(L)'
;MFIRVCITLCSEFYIESQRQQLETASYSSRFALALFYEAGTQIGVPWAAKYIVDNPCIRFISIDNKKRNLESPEVGPSIVIHTTVQFGVENVQKDKKEVEHLILDQLQQVLPGLPNSMSTKCHKWRYSQVIQSVLNCPGQMTLDVQPLLVCGGDGFTHSNFDGCTASALAILDVFKCHF
;
A
#
# COMPACT_ATOMS: atom_id res chain seq x y z
N MET A 1 3.05 4.63 8.56
CA MET A 1 4.33 5.36 8.77
C MET A 1 4.10 6.61 9.61
N PHE A 2 3.12 7.46 9.26
CA PHE A 2 2.81 8.69 10.02
C PHE A 2 2.33 8.48 11.46
N ILE A 3 1.42 7.54 11.75
CA ILE A 3 0.90 7.39 13.14
C ILE A 3 2.00 6.95 14.12
N ARG A 4 2.84 6.00 13.72
CA ARG A 4 3.97 5.54 14.55
C ARG A 4 5.08 6.61 14.67
N VAL A 5 5.24 7.45 13.64
CA VAL A 5 6.15 8.60 13.67
C VAL A 5 5.60 9.72 14.58
N CYS A 6 4.29 10.03 14.54
CA CYS A 6 3.64 10.95 15.50
C CYS A 6 3.85 10.41 16.94
N ILE A 7 3.71 9.10 17.20
CA ILE A 7 3.89 8.53 18.56
C ILE A 7 5.36 8.55 19.04
N THR A 8 6.35 8.35 18.18
CA THR A 8 7.77 8.31 18.62
C THR A 8 8.44 9.69 18.67
N LEU A 9 7.99 10.67 17.88
CA LEU A 9 8.60 12.01 17.84
C LEU A 9 7.97 13.02 18.82
N CYS A 10 6.82 12.72 19.42
CA CYS A 10 6.00 13.72 20.12
C CYS A 10 5.61 13.33 21.55
N SER A 11 6.43 12.59 22.30
CA SER A 11 6.13 12.35 23.73
C SER A 11 5.97 13.64 24.56
N GLU A 12 6.40 14.80 24.02
CA GLU A 12 6.26 16.13 24.62
C GLU A 12 5.06 16.95 24.09
N PHE A 13 4.34 16.50 23.05
CA PHE A 13 3.39 17.33 22.28
C PHE A 13 1.95 16.79 22.18
N TYR A 14 1.64 15.66 22.83
CA TYR A 14 0.26 15.17 22.91
C TYR A 14 -0.07 14.67 24.31
N ILE A 15 -1.32 14.82 24.73
CA ILE A 15 -1.81 14.25 25.99
C ILE A 15 -2.09 12.74 25.80
N GLU A 16 -1.99 11.97 26.88
CA GLU A 16 -2.10 10.50 26.84
C GLU A 16 -3.38 10.00 26.14
N SER A 17 -4.48 10.76 26.19
CA SER A 17 -5.71 10.43 25.48
C SER A 17 -5.57 10.49 23.95
N GLN A 18 -4.86 11.48 23.40
CA GLN A 18 -4.58 11.57 21.96
C GLN A 18 -3.70 10.40 21.49
N ARG A 19 -2.72 10.01 22.31
CA ARG A 19 -1.90 8.83 22.04
C ARG A 19 -2.75 7.56 21.93
N GLN A 20 -3.62 7.34 22.91
CA GLN A 20 -4.52 6.17 22.94
C GLN A 20 -5.43 6.16 21.72
N GLN A 21 -5.94 7.33 21.29
CA GLN A 21 -6.70 7.44 20.04
C GLN A 21 -5.86 7.06 18.82
N LEU A 22 -4.63 7.58 18.69
CA LEU A 22 -3.73 7.25 17.59
C LEU A 22 -3.38 5.76 17.55
N GLU A 23 -3.21 5.12 18.71
CA GLU A 23 -2.93 3.68 18.84
C GLU A 23 -4.10 2.78 18.41
N THR A 24 -5.33 3.32 18.31
CA THR A 24 -6.49 2.56 17.78
C THR A 24 -6.40 2.29 16.28
N ALA A 25 -5.60 3.07 15.56
CA ALA A 25 -5.47 2.91 14.12
C ALA A 25 -4.67 1.65 13.79
N SER A 26 -5.22 0.81 12.92
CA SER A 26 -4.58 -0.43 12.49
C SER A 26 -4.53 -0.52 10.97
N TYR A 27 -3.50 -1.20 10.46
CA TYR A 27 -3.23 -1.32 9.04
C TYR A 27 -2.98 -2.78 8.67
N SER A 28 -3.44 -3.14 7.48
CA SER A 28 -3.06 -4.38 6.80
C SER A 28 -1.60 -4.35 6.35
N SER A 29 -1.04 -5.54 6.11
CA SER A 29 0.26 -5.70 5.44
C SER A 29 0.09 -6.44 4.12
N ARG A 30 0.86 -6.06 3.10
CA ARG A 30 0.90 -6.74 1.79
C ARG A 30 2.30 -6.71 1.21
N PHE A 31 2.56 -7.61 0.27
CA PHE A 31 3.70 -7.52 -0.63
C PHE A 31 3.22 -7.19 -2.04
N ALA A 32 4.06 -6.46 -2.76
CA ALA A 32 3.93 -6.25 -4.19
C ALA A 32 5.20 -6.77 -4.87
N LEU A 33 5.05 -7.63 -5.86
CA LEU A 33 6.15 -8.10 -6.69
C LEU A 33 5.98 -7.55 -8.10
N ALA A 34 6.99 -6.83 -8.59
CA ALA A 34 7.06 -6.41 -9.99
C ALA A 34 8.02 -7.32 -10.75
N LEU A 35 7.62 -7.75 -11.95
CA LEU A 35 8.42 -8.49 -12.91
C LEU A 35 8.61 -7.62 -14.16
N PHE A 36 9.84 -7.52 -14.65
CA PHE A 36 10.18 -6.75 -15.85
C PHE A 36 10.76 -7.68 -16.92
N TYR A 37 10.33 -7.48 -18.16
CA TYR A 37 10.66 -8.34 -19.29
C TYR A 37 11.40 -7.58 -20.38
N GLU A 38 12.02 -8.31 -21.31
CA GLU A 38 12.64 -7.73 -22.50
C GLU A 38 11.59 -7.22 -23.49
N ALA A 39 12.00 -6.26 -24.33
CA ALA A 39 11.25 -5.82 -25.49
C ALA A 39 10.86 -7.03 -26.37
N GLY A 40 9.67 -6.99 -26.97
CA GLY A 40 9.11 -8.10 -27.74
C GLY A 40 8.50 -9.24 -26.94
N THR A 41 8.72 -9.34 -25.62
CA THR A 41 8.08 -10.37 -24.78
C THR A 41 6.56 -10.23 -24.80
N GLN A 42 5.85 -11.33 -25.01
CA GLN A 42 4.39 -11.36 -25.04
C GLN A 42 3.83 -11.99 -23.76
N ILE A 43 2.88 -11.32 -23.10
CA ILE A 43 2.13 -11.89 -21.98
C ILE A 43 0.73 -12.26 -22.47
N GLY A 44 0.52 -13.56 -22.70
CA GLY A 44 -0.67 -14.11 -23.38
C GLY A 44 -1.95 -14.14 -22.56
N VAL A 45 -2.30 -13.06 -21.86
CA VAL A 45 -3.57 -12.95 -21.10
C VAL A 45 -4.51 -11.91 -21.72
N PRO A 46 -5.83 -12.18 -21.78
CA PRO A 46 -6.77 -11.29 -22.45
C PRO A 46 -7.05 -10.01 -21.64
N TRP A 47 -6.76 -10.00 -20.34
CA TRP A 47 -7.06 -8.91 -19.42
C TRP A 47 -5.83 -8.02 -19.17
N ALA A 48 -6.07 -6.77 -18.76
CA ALA A 48 -5.03 -5.84 -18.31
C ALA A 48 -4.74 -5.99 -16.80
N ALA A 49 -5.77 -6.34 -16.03
CA ALA A 49 -5.66 -6.65 -14.62
C ALA A 49 -6.73 -7.67 -14.21
N LYS A 50 -6.45 -8.45 -13.16
CA LYS A 50 -7.35 -9.49 -12.67
C LYS A 50 -7.22 -9.65 -11.17
N TYR A 51 -8.36 -9.70 -10.49
CA TYR A 51 -8.45 -10.19 -9.11
C TYR A 51 -8.45 -11.71 -9.09
N ILE A 52 -7.67 -12.27 -8.17
CA ILE A 52 -7.57 -13.71 -7.91
C ILE A 52 -8.27 -13.96 -6.58
N VAL A 53 -9.28 -14.84 -6.57
CA VAL A 53 -10.13 -15.10 -5.40
C VAL A 53 -9.74 -16.38 -4.66
N ASP A 54 -9.25 -17.40 -5.38
CA ASP A 54 -8.95 -18.73 -4.83
C ASP A 54 -7.44 -19.02 -4.83
N ASN A 55 -6.63 -18.10 -4.32
CA ASN A 55 -5.19 -18.34 -4.12
C ASN A 55 -4.76 -17.86 -2.72
N PRO A 56 -4.00 -18.67 -1.97
CA PRO A 56 -3.61 -18.31 -0.60
C PRO A 56 -2.67 -17.09 -0.54
N CYS A 57 -1.90 -16.85 -1.60
CA CYS A 57 -0.87 -15.83 -1.65
C CYS A 57 -1.27 -14.61 -2.49
N ILE A 58 -1.76 -14.80 -3.72
CA ILE A 58 -1.95 -13.75 -4.71
C ILE A 58 -3.40 -13.26 -4.70
N ARG A 59 -3.61 -11.95 -4.60
CA ARG A 59 -4.94 -11.32 -4.65
C ARG A 59 -5.22 -10.61 -5.97
N PHE A 60 -4.18 -10.08 -6.61
CA PHE A 60 -4.34 -9.23 -7.78
C PHE A 60 -3.10 -9.29 -8.67
N ILE A 61 -3.30 -9.31 -9.98
CA ILE A 61 -2.26 -9.24 -11.00
C ILE A 61 -2.62 -8.14 -12.00
N SER A 62 -1.63 -7.35 -12.41
CA SER A 62 -1.75 -6.31 -13.42
C SER A 62 -0.65 -6.45 -14.46
N ILE A 63 -1.02 -6.48 -15.74
CA ILE A 63 -0.12 -6.24 -16.87
C ILE A 63 -0.05 -4.73 -17.04
N ASP A 64 0.98 -4.12 -16.46
CA ASP A 64 0.97 -2.69 -16.15
C ASP A 64 1.00 -1.79 -17.39
N ASN A 65 1.73 -2.19 -18.43
CA ASN A 65 1.77 -1.49 -19.72
C ASN A 65 0.37 -1.50 -20.38
N LYS A 66 -0.30 -2.66 -20.41
CA LYS A 66 -1.66 -2.80 -20.94
C LYS A 66 -2.67 -2.00 -20.12
N LYS A 67 -2.58 -2.03 -18.79
CA LYS A 67 -3.42 -1.22 -17.89
C LYS A 67 -3.27 0.29 -18.17
N ARG A 68 -2.06 0.74 -18.50
CA ARG A 68 -1.76 2.14 -18.81
C ARG A 68 -1.98 2.52 -20.28
N ASN A 69 -2.36 1.56 -21.14
CA ASN A 69 -2.44 1.75 -22.59
C ASN A 69 -1.10 2.21 -23.22
N LEU A 70 0.00 1.59 -22.78
CA LEU A 70 1.39 1.87 -23.17
C LEU A 70 2.09 0.63 -23.73
N GLU A 71 1.35 -0.25 -24.41
CA GLU A 71 1.95 -1.40 -25.09
C GLU A 71 2.76 -0.93 -26.29
N SER A 72 4.03 -1.32 -26.34
CA SER A 72 4.96 -0.99 -27.42
C SER A 72 5.89 -2.17 -27.66
N PRO A 73 6.24 -2.50 -28.91
CA PRO A 73 7.22 -3.55 -29.18
C PRO A 73 8.62 -3.18 -28.70
N GLU A 74 8.92 -1.88 -28.51
CA GLU A 74 10.23 -1.36 -28.10
C GLU A 74 10.45 -1.42 -26.58
N VAL A 75 9.38 -1.58 -25.80
CA VAL A 75 9.43 -1.59 -24.33
C VAL A 75 8.86 -2.90 -23.83
N GLY A 76 9.65 -3.64 -23.07
CA GLY A 76 9.19 -4.89 -22.48
C GLY A 76 8.00 -4.68 -21.54
N PRO A 77 7.08 -5.65 -21.46
CA PRO A 77 5.97 -5.59 -20.54
C PRO A 77 6.47 -5.64 -19.09
N SER A 78 5.61 -5.20 -18.17
CA SER A 78 5.80 -5.35 -16.74
C SER A 78 4.55 -5.91 -16.09
N ILE A 79 4.74 -6.81 -15.13
CA ILE A 79 3.66 -7.44 -14.35
C ILE A 79 3.81 -7.02 -12.91
N VAL A 80 2.71 -6.58 -12.30
CA VAL A 80 2.63 -6.28 -10.86
C VAL A 80 1.68 -7.26 -10.20
N ILE A 81 2.17 -7.94 -9.18
CA ILE A 81 1.45 -8.92 -8.37
C ILE A 81 1.27 -8.34 -6.97
N HIS A 82 0.05 -8.32 -6.45
CA HIS A 82 -0.22 -7.97 -5.05
C HIS A 82 -0.70 -9.20 -4.29
N THR A 83 -0.16 -9.40 -3.09
CA THR A 83 -0.55 -10.51 -2.23
C THR A 83 -1.89 -10.26 -1.52
N THR A 84 -2.48 -11.32 -0.96
CA THR A 84 -3.56 -11.25 0.02
C THR A 84 -3.08 -10.52 1.29
N VAL A 85 -4.02 -10.03 2.10
CA VAL A 85 -3.71 -9.45 3.41
C VAL A 85 -3.15 -10.53 4.34
N GLN A 86 -3.80 -11.70 4.37
CA GLN A 86 -3.42 -12.80 5.24
C GLN A 86 -1.95 -13.21 5.03
N PHE A 87 -1.58 -13.49 3.78
CA PHE A 87 -0.19 -13.80 3.42
C PHE A 87 0.78 -12.66 3.80
N GLY A 88 0.36 -11.41 3.56
CA GLY A 88 1.17 -10.25 3.90
C GLY A 88 1.47 -10.11 5.38
N VAL A 89 0.48 -10.35 6.25
CA VAL A 89 0.62 -10.30 7.71
C VAL A 89 1.52 -11.43 8.22
N GLU A 90 1.30 -12.66 7.76
CA GLU A 90 2.08 -13.84 8.15
C GLU A 90 3.56 -13.71 7.81
N ASN A 91 3.88 -13.04 6.70
CA ASN A 91 5.24 -12.95 6.18
C ASN A 91 5.90 -11.57 6.40
N VAL A 92 5.24 -10.62 7.08
CA VAL A 92 5.71 -9.23 7.19
C VAL A 92 7.09 -9.08 7.85
N GLN A 93 7.48 -10.02 8.71
CA GLN A 93 8.78 -10.00 9.40
C GLN A 93 9.91 -10.67 8.63
N LYS A 94 9.60 -11.46 7.59
CA LYS A 94 10.59 -12.20 6.80
C LYS A 94 11.40 -11.31 5.86
N ASP A 95 12.53 -11.81 5.36
CA ASP A 95 13.29 -11.10 4.33
C ASP A 95 12.50 -11.00 3.02
N LYS A 96 12.71 -9.91 2.26
CA LYS A 96 11.98 -9.70 1.00
C LYS A 96 12.33 -10.75 -0.06
N LYS A 97 13.56 -11.26 -0.10
CA LYS A 97 13.99 -12.27 -1.06
C LYS A 97 13.33 -13.62 -0.76
N GLU A 98 13.22 -14.01 0.51
CA GLU A 98 12.49 -15.22 0.91
C GLU A 98 11.03 -15.14 0.45
N VAL A 99 10.35 -14.02 0.70
CA VAL A 99 8.95 -13.84 0.32
C VAL A 99 8.77 -13.74 -1.19
N GLU A 100 9.73 -13.17 -1.92
CA GLU A 100 9.72 -13.11 -3.38
C GLU A 100 9.62 -14.51 -4.01
N HIS A 101 10.42 -15.47 -3.54
CA HIS A 101 10.36 -16.85 -4.02
C HIS A 101 8.98 -17.49 -3.79
N LEU A 102 8.38 -17.30 -2.62
CA LEU A 102 7.04 -17.82 -2.32
C LEU A 102 5.96 -17.24 -3.24
N ILE A 103 6.07 -15.95 -3.60
CA ILE A 103 5.14 -15.31 -4.54
C ILE A 103 5.34 -15.86 -5.96
N LEU A 104 6.59 -16.06 -6.40
CA LEU A 104 6.92 -16.62 -7.71
C LEU A 104 6.37 -18.05 -7.87
N ASP A 105 6.52 -18.91 -6.85
CA ASP A 105 6.00 -20.28 -6.86
C ASP A 105 4.47 -20.31 -7.02
N GLN A 106 3.77 -19.39 -6.37
CA GLN A 106 2.32 -19.25 -6.49
C GLN A 106 1.92 -18.64 -7.84
N LEU A 107 2.73 -17.74 -8.37
CA LEU A 107 2.49 -17.12 -9.68
C LEU A 107 2.54 -18.17 -10.80
N GLN A 108 3.47 -19.13 -10.73
CA GLN A 108 3.56 -20.21 -11.71
C GLN A 108 2.28 -21.07 -11.78
N GLN A 109 1.57 -21.20 -10.66
CA GLN A 109 0.29 -21.92 -10.60
C GLN A 109 -0.87 -21.08 -11.17
N VAL A 110 -0.85 -19.76 -10.97
CA VAL A 110 -1.89 -18.84 -11.46
C VAL A 110 -1.71 -18.52 -12.96
N LEU A 111 -0.47 -18.38 -13.42
CA LEU A 111 -0.08 -18.09 -14.80
C LEU A 111 0.99 -19.09 -15.27
N PRO A 112 0.59 -20.34 -15.58
CA PRO A 112 1.53 -21.33 -16.08
C PRO A 112 2.11 -20.91 -17.44
N GLY A 113 3.40 -21.18 -17.65
CA GLY A 113 4.09 -20.86 -18.91
C GLY A 113 4.51 -19.40 -19.06
N LEU A 114 4.47 -18.61 -17.98
CA LEU A 114 5.02 -17.25 -17.99
C LEU A 114 6.52 -17.29 -18.33
N PRO A 115 7.03 -16.43 -19.23
CA PRO A 115 8.45 -16.38 -19.54
C PRO A 115 9.28 -15.93 -18.32
N ASN A 116 10.59 -16.16 -18.39
CA ASN A 116 11.51 -15.66 -17.37
C ASN A 116 11.58 -14.13 -17.45
N SER A 117 11.44 -13.46 -16.31
CA SER A 117 11.67 -12.02 -16.20
C SER A 117 13.16 -11.70 -16.22
N MET A 118 13.54 -10.56 -16.81
CA MET A 118 14.92 -10.05 -16.71
C MET A 118 15.29 -9.65 -15.28
N SER A 119 14.32 -9.07 -14.58
CA SER A 119 14.53 -8.55 -13.23
C SER A 119 13.23 -8.49 -12.46
N THR A 120 13.37 -8.48 -11.15
CA THR A 120 12.26 -8.46 -10.20
C THR A 120 12.45 -7.32 -9.21
N LYS A 121 11.34 -6.85 -8.64
CA LYS A 121 11.35 -5.92 -7.51
C LYS A 121 10.26 -6.30 -6.52
N CYS A 122 10.66 -6.91 -5.41
CA CYS A 122 9.78 -7.17 -4.29
C CYS A 122 9.71 -5.95 -3.34
N HIS A 123 8.49 -5.50 -3.05
CA HIS A 123 8.20 -4.42 -2.12
C HIS A 123 7.29 -4.90 -0.99
N LYS A 124 7.63 -4.49 0.24
CA LYS A 124 6.88 -4.81 1.45
C LYS A 124 6.14 -3.58 1.94
N TRP A 125 4.82 -3.60 1.81
CA TRP A 125 3.92 -2.63 2.42
C TRP A 125 3.55 -3.09 3.83
N ARG A 126 4.38 -2.76 4.82
CA ARG A 126 4.08 -3.09 6.23
C ARG A 126 2.76 -2.45 6.70
N TYR A 127 2.49 -1.23 6.24
CA TYR A 127 1.26 -0.50 6.48
C TYR A 127 0.63 -0.20 5.11
N SER A 128 -0.12 -1.15 4.57
CA SER A 128 -0.65 -1.09 3.21
C SER A 128 -1.94 -0.29 3.12
N GLN A 129 -2.94 -0.66 3.92
CA GLN A 129 -4.25 -0.01 3.93
C GLN A 129 -4.80 -0.04 5.36
N VAL A 130 -5.40 1.06 5.79
CA VAL A 130 -6.09 1.19 7.08
C VAL A 130 -7.22 0.16 7.15
N ILE A 131 -7.25 -0.58 8.25
CA ILE A 131 -8.34 -1.50 8.62
C ILE A 131 -9.27 -0.79 9.59
N GLN A 132 -8.68 -0.10 10.57
CA GLN A 132 -9.37 0.71 11.55
C GLN A 132 -8.72 2.09 11.57
N SER A 133 -9.52 3.13 11.31
CA SER A 133 -9.08 4.52 11.41
C SER A 133 -9.03 4.98 12.86
N VAL A 134 -8.34 6.08 13.12
CA VAL A 134 -8.33 6.76 14.42
C VAL A 134 -9.76 7.08 14.83
N LEU A 135 -10.15 6.67 16.04
CA LEU A 135 -11.50 6.90 16.55
C LEU A 135 -11.76 8.39 16.80
N ASN A 136 -12.96 8.85 16.41
CA ASN A 136 -13.50 10.19 16.69
C ASN A 136 -12.66 11.37 16.18
N CYS A 137 -11.77 11.14 15.20
CA CYS A 137 -10.93 12.18 14.61
C CYS A 137 -11.04 12.12 13.06
N PRO A 138 -12.18 12.53 12.48
CA PRO A 138 -12.39 12.42 11.04
C PRO A 138 -11.45 13.38 10.30
N GLY A 139 -10.63 12.84 9.41
CA GLY A 139 -9.76 13.62 8.52
C GLY A 139 -8.47 14.15 9.17
N GLN A 140 -8.46 14.51 10.45
CA GLN A 140 -7.29 15.07 11.11
C GLN A 140 -7.37 14.97 12.64
N MET A 141 -6.23 15.15 13.31
CA MET A 141 -6.14 15.41 14.74
C MET A 141 -5.12 16.53 14.98
N THR A 142 -5.56 17.62 15.63
CA THR A 142 -4.69 18.69 16.12
C THR A 142 -4.04 18.21 17.42
N LEU A 143 -2.71 18.14 17.43
CA LEU A 143 -1.92 17.70 18.58
C LEU A 143 -1.54 18.89 19.46
N ASP A 144 -1.12 19.99 18.83
CA ASP A 144 -0.74 21.23 19.50
C ASP A 144 -1.28 22.42 18.68
N VAL A 145 -1.57 23.54 19.35
CA VAL A 145 -2.02 24.80 18.75
C VAL A 145 -0.91 25.84 18.69
N GLN A 146 0.15 25.71 19.50
CA GLN A 146 1.24 26.68 19.54
C GLN A 146 2.58 26.04 19.96
N PRO A 147 3.42 25.61 18.99
CA PRO A 147 3.24 25.75 17.55
C PRO A 147 2.14 24.81 17.02
N LEU A 148 1.38 25.26 16.02
CA LEU A 148 0.32 24.44 15.41
C LEU A 148 0.90 23.15 14.83
N LEU A 149 0.41 22.01 15.33
CA LEU A 149 0.79 20.67 14.88
C LEU A 149 -0.47 19.83 14.63
N VAL A 150 -0.63 19.35 13.40
CA VAL A 150 -1.79 18.57 12.97
C VAL A 150 -1.33 17.28 12.29
N CYS A 151 -1.80 16.11 12.75
CA CYS A 151 -1.62 14.84 12.04
C CYS A 151 -2.85 14.57 11.15
N GLY A 152 -2.61 13.99 9.96
CA GLY A 152 -3.65 13.59 9.01
C GLY A 152 -3.17 12.44 8.11
N GLY A 153 -3.99 12.09 7.14
CA GLY A 153 -3.77 11.01 6.18
C GLY A 153 -4.87 9.96 6.19
N ASP A 154 -4.61 8.85 5.50
CA ASP A 154 -5.55 7.73 5.35
C ASP A 154 -5.98 7.10 6.69
N GLY A 155 -5.11 7.14 7.70
CA GLY A 155 -5.39 6.66 9.06
C GLY A 155 -6.54 7.41 9.76
N PHE A 156 -6.91 8.58 9.28
CA PHE A 156 -8.04 9.38 9.79
C PHE A 156 -9.27 9.32 8.87
N THR A 157 -9.18 8.55 7.79
CA THR A 157 -10.24 8.37 6.78
C THR A 157 -10.24 6.93 6.25
N HIS A 158 -9.79 6.71 5.02
CA HIS A 158 -9.72 5.44 4.31
C HIS A 158 -8.56 5.45 3.31
N SER A 159 -7.94 4.30 3.05
CA SER A 159 -6.78 4.18 2.15
C SER A 159 -7.17 4.13 0.67
N ASN A 160 -7.68 5.24 0.17
CA ASN A 160 -7.89 5.52 -1.23
C ASN A 160 -7.58 7.00 -1.54
N PHE A 161 -7.65 7.36 -2.82
CA PHE A 161 -7.35 8.72 -3.25
C PHE A 161 -8.26 9.77 -2.59
N ASP A 162 -9.56 9.51 -2.54
CA ASP A 162 -10.54 10.45 -1.98
C ASP A 162 -10.38 10.62 -0.46
N GLY A 163 -10.04 9.56 0.27
CA GLY A 163 -9.77 9.61 1.71
C GLY A 163 -8.58 10.52 2.01
N CYS A 164 -7.48 10.37 1.27
CA CYS A 164 -6.34 11.27 1.37
C CYS A 164 -6.72 12.73 1.05
N THR A 165 -7.52 12.95 0.00
CA THR A 165 -8.00 14.29 -0.37
C THR A 165 -8.88 14.90 0.72
N ALA A 166 -9.83 14.14 1.25
CA ALA A 166 -10.73 14.57 2.32
C ALA A 166 -9.94 14.93 3.60
N SER A 167 -8.94 14.11 3.96
CA SER A 167 -8.05 14.42 5.08
C SER A 167 -7.25 15.69 4.85
N ALA A 168 -6.70 15.90 3.65
CA ALA A 168 -5.96 17.11 3.33
C ALA A 168 -6.82 18.38 3.43
N LEU A 169 -8.09 18.32 2.97
CA LEU A 169 -9.04 19.43 3.12
C LEU A 169 -9.36 19.71 4.60
N ALA A 170 -9.57 18.65 5.40
CA ALA A 170 -9.80 18.80 6.84
C ALA A 170 -8.62 19.47 7.56
N ILE A 171 -7.37 19.12 7.18
CA ILE A 171 -6.18 19.79 7.71
C ILE A 171 -6.16 21.26 7.29
N LEU A 172 -6.40 21.55 6.01
CA LEU A 172 -6.40 22.93 5.50
C LEU A 172 -7.40 23.83 6.27
N ASP A 173 -8.57 23.31 6.62
CA ASP A 173 -9.55 24.08 7.39
C ASP A 173 -9.07 24.38 8.82
N VAL A 174 -8.29 23.50 9.46
CA VAL A 174 -7.62 23.82 10.74
C VAL A 174 -6.65 24.99 10.57
N PHE A 175 -5.83 24.98 9.52
CA PHE A 175 -4.88 26.06 9.27
C PHE A 175 -5.58 27.41 9.04
N LYS A 176 -6.67 27.44 8.24
CA LYS A 176 -7.46 28.65 8.00
C LYS A 176 -8.11 29.25 9.26
N CYS A 177 -8.30 28.44 10.32
CA CYS A 177 -8.84 28.95 11.59
C CYS A 177 -7.76 29.53 12.51
N HIS A 178 -6.47 29.32 12.20
CA HIS A 178 -5.33 29.77 13.00
C HIS A 178 -4.48 30.87 12.32
N PHE A 179 -4.76 31.17 11.04
CA PHE A 179 -4.15 32.24 10.23
C PHE A 179 -5.24 33.05 9.54
#